data_AF-A0A931FUH5-F1
#
_entry.id   AF-A0A931FUH5-F1
#
_cell.length_a   1.000
_cell.length_b   1.000
_cell.length_c   1.000
_cell.angle_alpha   90.00
_cell.angle_beta   90.00
_cell.angle_gamma   90.00
#
_symmetry.space_group_name_H-M   'P 1'
#
loop_
_entity.id
_entity.type
_entity.pdbx_description
1 polymer ?
#
loop_
_entity_poly.entity_id
_entity_poly.type
_entity_poly.pdbx_seq_one_letter_code
_entity_poly.pdbx_strand_id
1 'polypeptide(L)' 'MLPQLAEITVENRGNLQVPPSEIDAFEQECVLLTANVEQLSAATGYDTDRVLHYLTNMRRAVEHARSIHGGIIIW' A
#
# COMPACT_ATOMS: atom_id res chain seq x y z
N MET A 1 5.12 -0.93 18.34
CA MET A 1 3.67 -0.66 18.23
C MET A 1 3.47 -0.16 16.82
N LEU A 2 2.93 -0.97 15.91
CA LEU A 2 2.68 -0.55 14.53
C LEU A 2 1.32 0.17 14.51
N PRO A 3 1.18 1.36 13.89
CA PRO A 3 -0.14 1.89 13.60
C PRO A 3 -0.83 0.89 12.67
N GLN A 4 -2.01 0.44 13.08
CA GLN A 4 -2.74 -0.61 12.38
C GLN A 4 -3.51 0.03 11.23
N LEU A 5 -3.32 -0.49 10.02
CA LEU A 5 -4.18 -0.20 8.86
C LEU A 5 -5.68 -0.50 9.10
N ALA A 6 -6.00 -1.08 10.26
CA ALA A 6 -7.35 -1.28 10.77
C ALA A 6 -8.16 0.01 11.02
N GLU A 7 -7.55 1.20 10.99
CA GLU A 7 -8.29 2.49 11.10
C GLU A 7 -8.82 3.03 9.76
N ILE A 8 -8.60 2.32 8.64
CA ILE A 8 -9.15 2.73 7.33
C ILE A 8 -10.60 2.24 7.23
N THR A 9 -11.55 3.04 7.72
CA THR A 9 -12.99 2.86 7.46
C THR A 9 -13.40 3.51 6.13
N VAL A 10 -14.53 3.10 5.55
CA VAL A 10 -15.12 3.70 4.32
C VAL A 10 -15.39 5.22 4.47
N GLU A 11 -15.45 5.72 5.71
CA GLU A 11 -15.64 7.14 6.02
C GLU A 11 -14.35 7.96 6.02
N ASN A 12 -13.18 7.32 5.95
CA ASN A 12 -11.88 7.99 5.93
C ASN A 12 -11.52 8.38 4.49
N ARG A 13 -12.25 9.33 3.90
CA ARG A 13 -11.97 9.93 2.57
C ARG A 13 -10.70 10.81 2.54
N GLY A 14 -9.81 10.66 3.51
CA GLY A 14 -8.49 11.29 3.51
C GLY A 14 -7.52 10.44 2.69
N ASN A 15 -6.67 11.08 1.89
CA ASN A 15 -5.58 10.37 1.23
C ASN A 15 -4.75 9.63 2.30
N LEU A 16 -4.47 8.35 2.09
CA LEU A 16 -3.58 7.60 2.98
C LEU A 16 -2.17 8.18 2.81
N GLN A 17 -1.55 8.61 3.90
CA GLN A 17 -0.20 9.18 3.90
C GLN A 17 0.76 8.22 4.59
N VAL A 18 1.84 7.88 3.89
CA VAL A 18 2.96 7.10 4.42
C VAL A 18 4.13 8.07 4.64
N PRO A 19 4.48 8.41 5.89
CA PRO A 19 5.60 9.29 6.17
C PRO A 19 6.94 8.62 5.80
N PRO A 20 8.03 9.41 5.59
CA PRO A 20 9.36 8.86 5.27
C PRO A 20 9.84 7.78 6.24
N SER A 21 9.48 7.88 7.52
CA SER A 21 9.85 6.93 8.57
C SER A 21 9.16 5.57 8.45
N GLU A 22 8.11 5.45 7.64
CA GLU A 22 7.31 4.23 7.50
C GLU A 22 7.45 3.56 6.12
N ILE A 23 8.29 4.11 5.23
CA ILE A 23 8.48 3.61 3.85
C ILE A 23 8.87 2.12 3.81
N ASP A 24 9.76 1.69 4.71
CA ASP A 24 10.20 0.28 4.74
C ASP A 24 9.09 -0.65 5.26
N ALA A 25 8.29 -0.20 6.23
CA ALA A 25 7.15 -0.98 6.73
C ALA A 25 6.06 -1.11 5.65
N PHE A 26 5.79 -0.02 4.93
CA PHE A 26 4.85 0.00 3.81
C PHE A 26 5.31 -0.86 2.63
N GLU A 27 6.62 -0.89 2.33
CA GLU A 27 7.17 -1.80 1.31
C GLU A 27 6.95 -3.27 1.69
N GLN A 28 7.20 -3.63 2.95
CA GLN A 28 6.96 -4.99 3.45
C GLN A 28 5.49 -5.40 3.33
N GLU A 29 4.57 -4.49 3.62
CA GLU A 29 3.15 -4.72 3.42
C GLU A 29 2.82 -4.93 1.94
N CYS A 30 3.34 -4.10 1.04
CA CYS A 30 3.14 -4.29 -0.41
C CYS A 30 3.64 -5.66 -0.88
N VAL A 31 4.77 -6.14 -0.35
CA VAL A 31 5.29 -7.49 -0.63
C VAL A 31 4.34 -8.57 -0.11
N LEU A 32 3.85 -8.43 1.12
CA LEU A 32 2.89 -9.37 1.72
C LEU A 32 1.58 -9.43 0.92
N LEU A 33 1.05 -8.28 0.52
CA LEU A 33 -0.16 -8.20 -0.30
C LEU A 33 0.05 -8.84 -1.67
N THR A 34 1.21 -8.61 -2.30
CA THR A 34 1.55 -9.24 -3.59
C THR A 34 1.60 -10.76 -3.47
N ALA A 35 2.17 -11.28 -2.38
CA ALA A 35 2.25 -12.73 -2.13
C ALA A 35 0.88 -13.38 -1.88
N ASN A 36 -0.14 -12.60 -1.54
CA ASN A 36 -1.49 -13.06 -1.22
C ASN A 36 -2.55 -12.49 -2.19
N VAL A 37 -2.14 -12.17 -3.43
CA VAL A 37 -3.01 -11.47 -4.38
C VAL A 37 -4.27 -12.25 -4.75
N GLU A 38 -4.20 -13.58 -4.82
CA GLU A 38 -5.37 -14.42 -5.11
C GLU A 38 -6.42 -14.34 -3.99
N GLN A 39 -5.97 -14.35 -2.73
CA GLN A 39 -6.84 -14.18 -1.58
C GLN A 39 -7.46 -12.77 -1.54
N LEU A 40 -6.67 -11.75 -1.87
CA LEU A 40 -7.15 -10.37 -1.97
C LEU A 40 -8.19 -10.20 -3.08
N SER A 41 -7.95 -10.81 -4.25
CA SER A 41 -8.90 -10.83 -5.36
C SER A 41 -10.22 -11.47 -4.93
N ALA A 42 -10.17 -12.64 -4.31
CA ALA A 42 -11.36 -13.34 -3.81
C ALA A 42 -12.12 -12.54 -2.74
N ALA A 43 -11.42 -11.87 -1.82
CA ALA A 43 -12.04 -11.13 -0.73
C ALA A 43 -12.63 -9.77 -1.16
N THR A 44 -12.02 -9.11 -2.15
CA THR A 44 -12.43 -7.77 -2.61
C THR A 44 -13.32 -7.79 -3.85
N GLY A 45 -13.33 -8.91 -4.60
CA GLY A 45 -13.98 -9.03 -5.90
C GLY A 45 -13.24 -8.29 -7.03
N TYR A 46 -12.06 -7.72 -6.75
CA TYR A 46 -11.22 -7.12 -7.78
C TYR A 46 -10.42 -8.18 -8.52
N ASP A 47 -10.23 -7.94 -9.82
CA ASP A 47 -9.37 -8.76 -10.66
C ASP A 47 -7.91 -8.75 -10.17
N THR A 48 -7.25 -9.90 -10.24
CA THR A 48 -5.87 -10.10 -9.78
C THR A 48 -4.89 -9.15 -10.48
N ASP A 49 -5.01 -8.98 -11.81
CA ASP A 49 -4.10 -8.11 -12.56
C ASP A 49 -4.30 -6.65 -12.15
N ARG A 50 -5.55 -6.27 -11.87
CA ARG A 50 -5.86 -4.94 -11.32
C ARG A 50 -5.21 -4.72 -9.95
N VAL A 51 -5.25 -5.70 -9.06
CA VAL A 51 -4.60 -5.59 -7.74
C VAL A 51 -3.08 -5.51 -7.89
N LEU A 52 -2.48 -6.36 -8.73
CA LEU A 52 -1.04 -6.34 -9.01
C LEU A 52 -0.58 -5.02 -9.63
N HIS A 53 -1.40 -4.42 -10.50
CA HIS A 53 -1.13 -3.13 -11.10
C HIS A 53 -0.97 -2.04 -10.02
N TYR A 54 -1.90 -1.96 -9.07
CA TYR A 54 -1.80 -0.97 -7.99
C TYR A 54 -0.62 -1.23 -7.06
N LEU A 55 -0.37 -2.50 -6.68
CA LEU A 55 0.78 -2.85 -5.85
C LEU A 55 2.12 -2.52 -6.53
N THR A 56 2.19 -2.70 -7.85
CA THR A 56 3.37 -2.31 -8.64
C THR A 56 3.58 -0.79 -8.62
N ASN A 57 2.51 -0.01 -8.74
CA ASN A 57 2.59 1.45 -8.64
C ASN A 57 3.04 1.90 -7.24
N MET A 58 2.52 1.27 -6.19
CA MET A 58 2.94 1.55 -4.80
C MET A 58 4.42 1.23 -4.58
N ARG A 59 4.93 0.11 -5.11
CA ARG A 59 6.36 -0.22 -5.03
C ARG A 59 7.26 0.79 -5.76
N ARG A 60 6.84 1.28 -6.91
CA ARG A 60 7.55 2.37 -7.61
C ARG A 60 7.54 3.67 -6.80
N ALA A 61 6.42 3.97 -6.14
CA ALA A 61 6.32 5.12 -5.26
C ALA A 61 7.26 4.98 -4.04
N VAL A 62 7.39 3.78 -3.47
CA VAL A 62 8.38 3.46 -2.43
C VAL A 62 9.81 3.72 -2.90
N GLU A 63 10.19 3.17 -4.05
CA GLU A 63 11.53 3.36 -4.61
C GLU A 63 11.84 4.86 -4.80
N HIS A 64 10.89 5.62 -5.33
CA HIS A 64 11.03 7.04 -5.52
C HIS A 64 11.11 7.81 -4.19
N ALA A 65 10.17 7.58 -3.27
CA ALA A 65 10.12 8.23 -1.96
C ALA A 65 11.41 8.00 -1.17
N ARG A 66 11.94 6.76 -1.19
CA ARG A 66 13.22 6.41 -0.59
C ARG A 66 14.38 7.22 -1.17
N SER A 67 14.41 7.41 -2.49
CA SER A 67 15.49 8.16 -3.17
C SER A 67 15.54 9.65 -2.81
N ILE A 68 14.42 10.23 -2.37
CA ILE A 68 14.31 11.66 -2.03
C ILE A 68 14.07 11.91 -0.54
N HIS A 69 14.14 10.86 0.30
CA HIS A 69 13.76 10.89 1.72
C HIS A 69 12.35 11.48 1.96
N GLY A 70 11.43 11.19 1.04
CA GLY A 70 10.05 11.67 1.02
C GLY A 70 9.04 10.64 1.54
N GLY A 71 7.77 11.02 1.53
CA GLY A 71 6.63 10.17 1.85
C GLY A 71 5.81 9.80 0.61
N ILE A 72 4.76 8.99 0.80
CA ILE A 72 3.80 8.59 -0.24
C ILE A 72 2.41 9.07 0.14
N ILE A 73 1.65 9.51 -0.86
CA ILE A 73 0.22 9.81 -0.73
C ILE A 73 -0.53 8.88 -1.68
N ILE A 74 -1.50 8.13 -1.15
CA ILE A 74 -2.37 7.24 -1.92
C ILE A 74 -3.76 7.88 -2.02
N TRP A 75 -4.28 7.95 -3.24
CA TRP A 75 -5.59 8.51 -3.59
C TRP A 75 -6.40 7.54 -4.45
#